data_AF-A0A022LDX1-F1
#
_entry.id   AF-A0A022LDX1-F1
#
_cell.length_a   1.000
_cell.length_b   1.000
_cell.length_c   1.000
_cell.angle_alpha   90.00
_cell.angle_beta   90.00
_cell.angle_gamma   90.00
#
_symmetry.space_group_name_H-M   'P 1'
#
loop_
_entity.id
_entity.type
_entity.pdbx_description
1 polymer ?
#
loop_
_entity_poly.entity_id
_entity_poly.type
_entity_poly.pdbx_seq_one_letter_code
_entity_poly.pdbx_strand_id
1 'polypeptide(L)'
;MLSVAYDHLVEMNPDAKPVLYGQEVNSRSYAMCKSDMVIKGQGVDNIYNGDTLTDDGFHGEHFDFLLSNPPFGVEWKTQQKAVKDEHEQQGFAGRFGAGLPRVSDGSLLFLMHLVSKMRPIRSPDDKGSRLAIVLNGSPLFTGGAGSGESNIRQWIIENDLLDAIIALPTDMFYNTGISTYVWILDNAKTAERKGKVQLINAVEMFGKMRKSLGSKRKELRPEDIKKICELYDGFENHDNDDEAPALSKVFTNSEFGYRTITVERPLQLRFHVADDTAEHLLVTKAIAKLPPADQDAIRSALVGFAGRSWTNRDAFVSELKTALKSAGMAKVGAPVIKTIWTTIGEHDPEADVITAKGNPEPDTSLRDTENVPLAEDIEEYFAREVLPHVPDAWIDHDKTRVGYEIPFTRHFYRYTPPRPLEEIQKDLRQLVTEIQVMLSEVGA
;
A
#
# COMPACT_ATOMS: atom_id res chain seq x y z
N MET A 1 -19.04 -22.34 2.32
CA MET A 1 -19.36 -21.18 1.46
C MET A 1 -20.16 -21.64 0.24
N LEU A 2 -19.59 -22.45 -0.65
CA LEU A 2 -20.21 -22.89 -1.91
C LEU A 2 -21.61 -23.53 -1.72
N SER A 3 -21.71 -24.52 -0.81
CA SER A 3 -23.00 -25.18 -0.54
C SER A 3 -24.05 -24.25 0.08
N VAL A 4 -23.64 -23.31 0.95
CA VAL A 4 -24.56 -22.31 1.54
C VAL A 4 -25.05 -21.32 0.49
N ALA A 5 -24.18 -20.94 -0.46
CA ALA A 5 -24.57 -20.08 -1.57
C ALA A 5 -25.59 -20.77 -2.49
N TYR A 6 -25.43 -22.07 -2.75
CA TYR A 6 -26.44 -22.87 -3.45
C TYR A 6 -27.80 -22.79 -2.76
N ASP A 7 -27.84 -23.09 -1.47
CA ASP A 7 -29.08 -23.11 -0.68
C ASP A 7 -29.77 -21.74 -0.74
N HIS A 8 -29.01 -20.65 -0.61
CA HIS A 8 -29.53 -19.29 -0.68
C HIS A 8 -30.06 -18.90 -2.07
N LEU A 9 -29.35 -19.29 -3.15
CA LEU A 9 -29.79 -19.02 -4.51
C LEU A 9 -31.10 -19.75 -4.85
N VAL A 10 -31.24 -21.00 -4.42
CA VAL A 10 -32.47 -21.79 -4.63
C VAL A 10 -33.61 -21.27 -3.76
N GLU A 11 -33.34 -20.79 -2.54
CA GLU A 11 -34.34 -20.13 -1.70
C GLU A 11 -34.87 -18.84 -2.34
N MET A 12 -33.99 -18.03 -2.94
CA MET A 12 -34.37 -16.80 -3.64
C MET A 12 -35.10 -17.07 -4.97
N ASN A 13 -34.69 -18.11 -5.70
CA ASN A 13 -35.26 -18.50 -6.97
C ASN A 13 -35.32 -20.04 -7.09
N PRO A 14 -36.49 -20.67 -6.84
CA PRO A 14 -36.64 -22.11 -6.91
C PRO A 14 -36.36 -22.74 -8.29
N ASP A 15 -36.43 -21.94 -9.36
CA ASP A 15 -36.12 -22.39 -10.73
C ASP A 15 -34.63 -22.29 -11.07
N ALA A 16 -33.82 -21.71 -10.18
CA ALA A 16 -32.37 -21.65 -10.36
C ALA A 16 -31.78 -23.06 -10.42
N LYS A 17 -30.81 -23.25 -11.32
CA LYS A 17 -30.05 -24.50 -11.45
C LYS A 17 -28.55 -24.20 -11.27
N PRO A 18 -28.09 -23.85 -10.06
CA PRO A 18 -26.69 -23.49 -9.86
C PRO A 18 -25.80 -24.70 -10.12
N VAL A 19 -24.76 -24.50 -10.93
CA VAL A 19 -23.69 -25.49 -11.11
C VAL A 19 -22.50 -25.04 -10.30
N LEU A 20 -22.09 -25.88 -9.35
CA LEU A 20 -21.08 -25.52 -8.36
C LEU A 20 -19.69 -25.91 -8.86
N TYR A 21 -18.74 -25.00 -8.73
CA TYR A 21 -17.31 -25.20 -9.00
C TYR A 21 -16.52 -24.75 -7.78
N GLY A 22 -15.47 -25.48 -7.43
CA GLY A 22 -14.65 -25.15 -6.26
C GLY A 22 -13.26 -25.75 -6.32
N GLN A 23 -12.28 -25.06 -5.74
CA GLN A 23 -10.90 -25.52 -5.66
C GLN A 23 -10.38 -25.37 -4.23
N GLU A 24 -9.70 -26.39 -3.72
CA GLU A 24 -9.13 -26.42 -2.38
C GLU A 24 -7.78 -27.15 -2.41
N VAL A 25 -6.78 -26.58 -1.73
CA VAL A 25 -5.42 -27.14 -1.68
C VAL A 25 -5.29 -28.19 -0.57
N ASN A 26 -6.04 -28.02 0.52
CA ASN A 26 -6.02 -28.94 1.64
C ASN A 26 -6.91 -30.16 1.37
N SER A 27 -6.29 -31.32 1.16
CA SER A 27 -7.03 -32.54 0.80
C SER A 27 -8.06 -33.00 1.86
N ARG A 28 -7.91 -32.63 3.14
CA ARG A 28 -8.93 -32.91 4.16
C ARG A 28 -10.12 -31.97 4.00
N SER A 29 -9.90 -30.67 3.85
CA SER A 29 -10.95 -29.69 3.58
C SER A 29 -11.72 -30.04 2.29
N TYR A 30 -10.98 -30.45 1.24
CA TYR A 30 -11.55 -30.94 -0.01
C TYR A 30 -12.49 -32.13 0.21
N ALA A 31 -12.04 -33.16 0.94
CA ALA A 31 -12.85 -34.34 1.24
C ALA A 31 -14.09 -34.00 2.08
N MET A 32 -13.95 -33.09 3.06
CA MET A 32 -15.07 -32.59 3.86
C MET A 32 -16.10 -31.83 3.00
N CYS A 33 -15.64 -30.96 2.09
CA CYS A 33 -16.50 -30.23 1.16
C CYS A 33 -17.31 -31.20 0.29
N LYS A 34 -16.66 -32.20 -0.34
CA LYS A 34 -17.37 -33.18 -1.17
C LYS A 34 -18.36 -34.01 -0.34
N SER A 35 -18.01 -34.38 0.89
CA SER A 35 -18.89 -35.15 1.76
C SER A 35 -20.16 -34.36 2.14
N ASP A 36 -20.01 -33.08 2.50
CA ASP A 36 -21.14 -32.17 2.78
C ASP A 36 -22.06 -32.02 1.56
N MET A 37 -21.48 -31.81 0.39
CA MET A 37 -22.22 -31.69 -0.87
C MET A 37 -22.99 -32.98 -1.22
N VAL A 38 -22.38 -34.17 -1.04
CA VAL A 38 -23.07 -35.46 -1.26
C VAL A 38 -24.25 -35.62 -0.32
N ILE A 39 -24.09 -35.29 0.96
CA ILE A 39 -25.17 -35.38 1.96
C ILE A 39 -26.36 -34.49 1.56
N LYS A 40 -26.08 -33.33 0.97
CA LYS A 40 -27.09 -32.38 0.48
C LYS A 40 -27.61 -32.70 -0.93
N GLY A 41 -27.14 -33.77 -1.57
CA GLY A 41 -27.55 -34.13 -2.93
C GLY A 41 -27.01 -33.21 -4.02
N GLN A 42 -25.94 -32.47 -3.76
CA GLN A 42 -25.28 -31.56 -4.69
C GLN A 42 -24.22 -32.30 -5.53
N GLY A 43 -24.01 -31.88 -6.78
CA GLY A 43 -22.99 -32.45 -7.67
C GLY A 43 -21.58 -32.12 -7.19
N VAL A 44 -20.66 -33.09 -7.24
CA VAL A 44 -19.30 -32.98 -6.65
C VAL A 44 -18.15 -33.16 -7.64
N ASP A 45 -18.47 -33.35 -8.92
CA ASP A 45 -17.49 -33.63 -9.98
C ASP A 45 -16.61 -32.41 -10.29
N ASN A 46 -17.14 -31.22 -10.03
CA ASN A 46 -16.50 -29.93 -10.29
C ASN A 46 -15.76 -29.38 -9.05
N ILE A 47 -15.35 -30.24 -8.12
CA ILE A 47 -14.50 -29.85 -7.00
C ILE A 47 -13.10 -30.37 -7.27
N TYR A 48 -12.13 -29.46 -7.37
CA TYR A 48 -10.74 -29.71 -7.69
C TYR A 48 -9.85 -29.66 -6.44
N ASN A 49 -8.89 -30.57 -6.33
CA ASN A 49 -7.93 -30.63 -5.23
C ASN A 49 -6.54 -30.20 -5.74
N GLY A 50 -6.12 -28.98 -5.41
CA GLY A 50 -4.85 -28.42 -5.86
C GLY A 50 -4.67 -26.95 -5.47
N ASP A 51 -3.43 -26.47 -5.52
CA ASP A 51 -3.08 -25.08 -5.20
C ASP A 51 -3.51 -24.14 -6.33
N THR A 52 -4.44 -23.22 -6.04
CA THR A 52 -5.02 -22.28 -7.01
C THR A 52 -4.00 -21.46 -7.79
N LEU A 53 -2.87 -21.10 -7.19
CA LEU A 53 -1.88 -20.22 -7.83
C LEU A 53 -0.93 -21.01 -8.73
N THR A 54 -0.57 -22.25 -8.39
CA THR A 54 0.33 -23.07 -9.22
C THR A 54 -0.38 -24.05 -10.16
N ASP A 55 -1.60 -24.44 -9.84
CA ASP A 55 -2.36 -25.48 -10.53
C ASP A 55 -3.83 -25.05 -10.67
N ASP A 56 -4.12 -24.31 -11.74
CA ASP A 56 -5.46 -23.79 -12.00
C ASP A 56 -6.42 -24.92 -12.40
N GLY A 57 -7.26 -25.36 -11.46
CA GLY A 57 -8.18 -26.49 -11.67
C GLY A 57 -9.25 -26.25 -12.72
N PHE A 58 -9.47 -25.00 -13.13
CA PHE A 58 -10.50 -24.60 -14.08
C PHE A 58 -9.93 -23.65 -15.14
N HIS A 59 -8.73 -23.93 -15.64
CA HIS A 59 -8.08 -23.12 -16.67
C HIS A 59 -8.99 -22.92 -17.90
N GLY A 60 -9.23 -21.65 -18.29
CA GLY A 60 -10.09 -21.29 -19.42
C GLY A 60 -11.60 -21.32 -19.15
N GLU A 61 -12.03 -21.77 -17.97
CA GLU A 61 -13.43 -21.70 -17.56
C GLU A 61 -13.79 -20.32 -16.99
N HIS A 62 -15.05 -19.94 -17.16
CA HIS A 62 -15.58 -18.67 -16.69
C HIS A 62 -16.94 -18.86 -16.01
N PHE A 63 -17.25 -18.05 -15.00
CA PHE A 63 -18.41 -18.25 -14.12
C PHE A 63 -19.24 -16.98 -13.92
N ASP A 64 -20.55 -17.10 -13.71
CA ASP A 64 -21.45 -15.95 -13.50
C ASP A 64 -21.25 -15.29 -12.12
N PHE A 65 -21.09 -16.11 -11.08
CA PHE A 65 -20.90 -15.65 -9.70
C PHE A 65 -19.66 -16.30 -9.09
N LEU A 66 -18.80 -15.49 -8.47
CA LEU A 66 -17.59 -15.99 -7.82
C LEU A 66 -17.54 -15.51 -6.37
N LEU A 67 -17.38 -16.45 -5.43
CA LEU A 67 -17.30 -16.15 -3.99
C LEU A 67 -16.02 -16.75 -3.43
N SER A 68 -15.25 -15.97 -2.67
CA SER A 68 -14.04 -16.48 -2.05
C SER A 68 -13.71 -15.81 -0.71
N ASN A 69 -13.07 -16.57 0.16
CA ASN A 69 -12.44 -16.09 1.40
C ASN A 69 -11.05 -16.74 1.46
N PRO A 70 -10.08 -16.24 0.67
CA PRO A 70 -8.74 -16.79 0.63
C PRO A 70 -8.01 -16.58 1.97
N PRO A 71 -6.90 -17.29 2.20
CA PRO A 71 -6.05 -17.02 3.35
C PRO A 71 -5.51 -15.57 3.31
N PHE A 72 -5.63 -14.85 4.43
CA PHE A 72 -5.26 -13.43 4.50
C PHE A 72 -3.75 -13.23 4.64
N GLY A 73 -3.15 -12.43 3.76
CA GLY A 73 -1.76 -11.96 3.92
C GLY A 73 -0.72 -13.07 3.96
N VAL A 74 -0.98 -14.21 3.32
CA VAL A 74 -0.03 -15.34 3.32
C VAL A 74 1.10 -15.12 2.33
N GLU A 75 2.29 -15.57 2.71
CA GLU A 75 3.45 -15.62 1.82
C GLU A 75 3.21 -16.61 0.67
N TRP A 76 3.56 -16.23 -0.56
CA TRP A 76 3.41 -17.07 -1.76
C TRP A 76 4.77 -17.52 -2.32
N LYS A 77 5.77 -17.68 -1.46
CA LYS A 77 7.15 -18.02 -1.83
C LYS A 77 7.25 -19.37 -2.54
N THR A 78 6.44 -20.35 -2.14
CA THR A 78 6.38 -21.67 -2.80
C THR A 78 5.78 -21.61 -4.20
N GLN A 79 4.83 -20.69 -4.42
CA GLN A 79 4.18 -20.46 -5.71
C GLN A 79 4.95 -19.47 -6.60
N GLN A 80 6.00 -18.84 -6.05
CA GLN A 80 6.63 -17.67 -6.66
C GLN A 80 7.12 -17.89 -8.07
N LYS A 81 7.75 -19.04 -8.32
CA LYS A 81 8.28 -19.36 -9.64
C LYS A 81 7.16 -19.46 -10.68
N ALA A 82 6.11 -20.24 -10.41
CA ALA A 82 5.01 -20.43 -11.36
C ALA A 82 4.28 -19.11 -11.67
N VAL A 83 3.99 -18.32 -10.64
CA VAL A 83 3.32 -17.02 -10.77
C VAL A 83 4.17 -16.01 -11.56
N LYS A 84 5.49 -15.96 -11.31
CA LYS A 84 6.41 -15.12 -12.08
C LYS A 84 6.54 -15.56 -13.52
N ASP A 85 6.71 -16.86 -13.76
CA ASP A 85 6.79 -17.41 -15.11
C ASP A 85 5.52 -17.06 -15.91
N GLU A 86 4.34 -17.21 -15.31
CA GLU A 86 3.06 -16.83 -15.95
C GLU A 86 2.99 -15.32 -16.24
N HIS A 87 3.36 -14.47 -15.28
CA HIS A 87 3.39 -13.01 -15.46
C HIS A 87 4.33 -12.60 -16.60
N GLU A 88 5.57 -13.11 -16.59
CA GLU A 88 6.61 -12.73 -17.56
C GLU A 88 6.33 -13.27 -18.97
N GLN A 89 5.79 -14.49 -19.08
CA GLN A 89 5.60 -15.16 -20.37
C GLN A 89 4.24 -14.88 -21.00
N GLN A 90 3.19 -14.71 -20.19
CA GLN A 90 1.82 -14.56 -20.68
C GLN A 90 1.29 -13.13 -20.51
N GLY A 91 1.84 -12.33 -19.59
CA GLY A 91 1.36 -10.98 -19.32
C GLY A 91 -0.16 -10.97 -19.08
N PHE A 92 -0.88 -10.12 -19.81
CA PHE A 92 -2.35 -10.02 -19.73
C PHE A 92 -3.11 -11.19 -20.37
N ALA A 93 -2.45 -12.08 -21.11
CA ALA A 93 -3.07 -13.33 -21.55
C ALA A 93 -3.15 -14.37 -20.41
N GLY A 94 -2.32 -14.22 -19.37
CA GLY A 94 -2.38 -14.98 -18.13
C GLY A 94 -3.12 -14.24 -17.02
N ARG A 95 -3.10 -14.79 -15.80
CA ARG A 95 -3.87 -14.28 -14.65
C ARG A 95 -3.21 -13.08 -13.98
N PHE A 96 -1.90 -12.95 -14.07
CA PHE A 96 -1.13 -11.99 -13.26
C PHE A 96 -0.54 -10.82 -14.06
N GLY A 97 -1.08 -10.51 -15.24
CA GLY A 97 -0.53 -9.47 -16.13
C GLY A 97 -0.46 -8.06 -15.53
N ALA A 98 -1.37 -7.71 -14.63
CA ALA A 98 -1.44 -6.37 -14.02
C ALA A 98 -0.27 -6.07 -13.06
N GLY A 99 0.42 -7.09 -12.55
CA GLY A 99 1.52 -6.92 -11.62
C GLY A 99 1.61 -8.06 -10.61
N LEU A 100 2.68 -8.03 -9.81
CA LEU A 100 2.95 -9.02 -8.76
C LEU A 100 3.13 -8.30 -7.41
N PRO A 101 2.35 -8.66 -6.37
CA PRO A 101 2.54 -8.08 -5.04
C PRO A 101 3.88 -8.54 -4.43
N ARG A 102 4.28 -7.99 -3.28
CA ARG A 102 5.42 -8.54 -2.54
C ARG A 102 5.20 -10.02 -2.17
N VAL A 103 6.27 -10.79 -2.07
CA VAL A 103 6.22 -12.23 -1.78
C VAL A 103 5.53 -12.55 -0.45
N SER A 104 5.63 -11.65 0.52
CA SER A 104 5.04 -11.81 1.84
C SER A 104 3.52 -11.62 1.90
N ASP A 105 2.86 -11.23 0.79
CA ASP A 105 1.41 -11.07 0.74
C ASP A 105 0.83 -11.45 -0.64
N GLY A 106 0.19 -12.62 -0.72
CA GLY A 106 -0.44 -13.13 -1.94
C GLY A 106 -1.90 -12.73 -2.14
N SER A 107 -2.47 -11.85 -1.29
CA SER A 107 -3.92 -11.56 -1.28
C SER A 107 -4.44 -11.07 -2.64
N LEU A 108 -3.68 -10.19 -3.32
CA LEU A 108 -4.03 -9.67 -4.64
C LEU A 108 -3.92 -10.72 -5.76
N LEU A 109 -3.12 -11.78 -5.58
CA LEU A 109 -3.04 -12.87 -6.56
C LEU A 109 -4.34 -13.68 -6.59
N PHE A 110 -4.97 -13.92 -5.44
CA PHE A 110 -6.29 -14.58 -5.40
C PHE A 110 -7.38 -13.71 -6.03
N LEU A 111 -7.34 -12.39 -5.82
CA LEU A 111 -8.24 -11.46 -6.49
C LEU A 111 -8.05 -11.51 -8.02
N MET A 112 -6.82 -11.42 -8.52
CA MET A 112 -6.51 -11.53 -9.94
C MET A 112 -6.90 -12.89 -10.53
N HIS A 113 -6.73 -13.98 -9.79
CA HIS A 113 -7.22 -15.29 -10.19
C HIS A 113 -8.74 -15.26 -10.40
N LEU A 114 -9.53 -14.73 -9.46
CA LEU A 114 -10.99 -14.62 -9.65
C LEU A 114 -11.37 -13.72 -10.83
N VAL A 115 -10.65 -12.61 -11.02
CA VAL A 115 -10.89 -11.72 -12.18
C VAL A 115 -10.68 -12.47 -13.50
N SER A 116 -9.66 -13.34 -13.59
CA SER A 116 -9.43 -14.17 -14.78
C SER A 116 -10.58 -15.16 -15.10
N LYS A 117 -11.39 -15.49 -14.10
CA LYS A 117 -12.55 -16.39 -14.20
C LYS A 117 -13.86 -15.67 -14.48
N MET A 118 -13.85 -14.34 -14.58
CA MET A 118 -15.04 -13.58 -14.99
C MET A 118 -15.34 -13.86 -16.47
N ARG A 119 -16.62 -13.96 -16.81
CA ARG A 119 -17.10 -14.09 -18.19
C ARG A 119 -16.72 -12.83 -18.96
N PRO A 120 -16.06 -12.94 -20.12
CA PRO A 120 -15.68 -11.78 -20.89
C PRO A 120 -16.93 -11.07 -21.45
N ILE A 121 -16.91 -9.73 -21.44
CA ILE A 121 -17.90 -8.90 -22.14
C ILE A 121 -17.42 -8.68 -23.57
N ARG A 122 -18.06 -9.34 -24.54
CA ARG A 122 -17.74 -9.24 -25.97
C ARG A 122 -18.84 -8.52 -26.76
N SER A 123 -20.03 -8.42 -26.19
CA SER A 123 -21.20 -7.77 -26.74
C SER A 123 -22.01 -7.07 -25.64
N PRO A 124 -22.87 -6.09 -25.99
CA PRO A 124 -23.74 -5.41 -25.01
C PRO A 124 -24.74 -6.33 -24.30
N ASP A 125 -25.02 -7.51 -24.85
CA ASP A 125 -25.97 -8.47 -24.29
C ASP A 125 -25.32 -9.40 -23.24
N ASP A 126 -23.99 -9.46 -23.21
CA ASP A 126 -23.27 -10.26 -22.23
C ASP A 126 -23.51 -9.72 -20.81
N LYS A 127 -23.87 -10.63 -19.90
CA LYS A 127 -24.17 -10.29 -18.49
C LYS A 127 -22.93 -10.28 -17.60
N GLY A 128 -21.77 -10.69 -18.13
CA GLY A 128 -20.52 -10.71 -17.40
C GLY A 128 -20.57 -11.60 -16.16
N SER A 129 -19.89 -11.15 -15.11
CA SER A 129 -19.80 -11.81 -13.83
C SER A 129 -19.82 -10.81 -12.70
N ARG A 130 -20.27 -11.27 -11.53
CA ARG A 130 -20.07 -10.58 -10.26
C ARG A 130 -19.28 -11.45 -9.31
N LEU A 131 -18.28 -10.87 -8.65
CA LEU A 131 -17.50 -11.58 -7.63
C LEU A 131 -17.51 -10.83 -6.30
N ALA A 132 -17.45 -11.60 -5.23
CA ALA A 132 -17.24 -11.12 -3.87
C ALA A 132 -16.08 -11.87 -3.22
N ILE A 133 -15.05 -11.14 -2.80
CA ILE A 133 -13.90 -11.71 -2.10
C ILE A 133 -13.68 -10.99 -0.76
N VAL A 134 -13.48 -11.77 0.30
CA VAL A 134 -13.14 -11.21 1.61
C VAL A 134 -11.62 -11.11 1.73
N LEU A 135 -11.11 -9.93 2.06
CA LEU A 135 -9.68 -9.66 2.23
C LEU A 135 -9.42 -8.89 3.54
N ASN A 136 -8.17 -8.86 3.98
CA ASN A 136 -7.74 -7.94 5.05
C ASN A 136 -7.52 -6.52 4.49
N GLY A 137 -7.01 -5.61 5.31
CA GLY A 137 -6.75 -4.22 4.88
C GLY A 137 -5.57 -4.05 3.91
N SER A 138 -4.63 -5.00 3.84
CA SER A 138 -3.37 -4.83 3.08
C SER A 138 -3.58 -4.53 1.59
N PRO A 139 -4.48 -5.23 0.85
CA PRO A 139 -4.81 -4.93 -0.54
C PRO A 139 -5.27 -3.50 -0.82
N LEU A 140 -5.81 -2.77 0.17
CA LEU A 140 -6.37 -1.43 -0.03
C LEU A 140 -5.29 -0.37 -0.27
N PHE A 141 -4.14 -0.46 0.39
CA PHE A 141 -3.17 0.65 0.44
C PHE A 141 -1.70 0.23 0.37
N THR A 142 -1.37 -1.06 0.50
CA THR A 142 0.05 -1.44 0.50
C THR A 142 0.65 -1.35 -0.90
N GLY A 143 1.94 -0.99 -0.97
CA GLY A 143 2.64 -0.76 -2.22
C GLY A 143 2.42 0.65 -2.77
N GLY A 144 3.50 1.43 -2.86
CA GLY A 144 3.49 2.79 -3.37
C GLY A 144 3.38 2.86 -4.90
N ALA A 145 3.38 4.08 -5.45
CA ALA A 145 3.32 4.31 -6.89
C ALA A 145 4.35 3.47 -7.68
N GLY A 146 3.88 2.82 -8.75
CA GLY A 146 4.67 1.91 -9.59
C GLY A 146 4.98 0.54 -8.98
N SER A 147 4.59 0.23 -7.73
CA SER A 147 4.71 -1.11 -7.17
C SER A 147 3.66 -2.06 -7.77
N GLY A 148 3.90 -3.37 -7.70
CA GLY A 148 2.96 -4.36 -8.24
C GLY A 148 1.58 -4.32 -7.58
N GLU A 149 1.48 -4.10 -6.27
CA GLU A 149 0.18 -3.93 -5.59
C GLU A 149 -0.59 -2.71 -6.12
N SER A 150 0.13 -1.60 -6.31
CA SER A 150 -0.44 -0.35 -6.84
C SER A 150 -0.89 -0.51 -8.29
N ASN A 151 -0.08 -1.18 -9.12
CA ASN A 151 -0.42 -1.47 -10.52
C ASN A 151 -1.63 -2.41 -10.65
N ILE A 152 -1.77 -3.40 -9.75
CA ILE A 152 -2.96 -4.27 -9.71
C ILE A 152 -4.21 -3.44 -9.38
N ARG A 153 -4.16 -2.61 -8.33
CA ARG A 153 -5.28 -1.72 -7.98
C ARG A 153 -5.63 -0.77 -9.12
N GLN A 154 -4.62 -0.12 -9.70
CA GLN A 154 -4.76 0.74 -10.87
C GLN A 154 -5.50 0.01 -11.98
N TRP A 155 -5.02 -1.17 -12.36
CA TRP A 155 -5.62 -1.94 -13.45
C TRP A 155 -7.07 -2.32 -13.16
N ILE A 156 -7.40 -2.78 -11.94
CA ILE A 156 -8.78 -3.13 -11.56
C ILE A 156 -9.70 -1.90 -11.62
N ILE A 157 -9.24 -0.75 -11.14
CA ILE A 157 -10.03 0.48 -11.04
C ILE A 157 -10.17 1.14 -12.43
N GLU A 158 -9.11 1.22 -13.21
CA GLU A 158 -9.13 1.81 -14.56
C GLU A 158 -9.91 0.96 -15.57
N ASN A 159 -9.92 -0.37 -15.41
CA ASN A 159 -10.82 -1.26 -16.18
C ASN A 159 -12.25 -1.28 -15.63
N ASP A 160 -12.57 -0.40 -14.67
CA ASP A 160 -13.89 -0.23 -14.08
C ASP A 160 -14.48 -1.52 -13.48
N LEU A 161 -13.64 -2.39 -12.94
CA LEU A 161 -14.06 -3.68 -12.38
C LEU A 161 -14.49 -3.56 -10.92
N LEU A 162 -13.84 -2.71 -10.12
CA LEU A 162 -14.15 -2.54 -8.70
C LEU A 162 -15.49 -1.82 -8.52
N ASP A 163 -16.49 -2.48 -7.95
CA ASP A 163 -17.84 -1.95 -7.83
C ASP A 163 -18.13 -1.42 -6.42
N ALA A 164 -17.74 -2.17 -5.39
CA ALA A 164 -17.85 -1.72 -4.00
C ALA A 164 -16.82 -2.36 -3.07
N ILE A 165 -16.54 -1.68 -1.96
CA ILE A 165 -15.79 -2.23 -0.82
C ILE A 165 -16.60 -2.03 0.45
N ILE A 166 -16.82 -3.10 1.20
CA ILE A 166 -17.60 -3.10 2.44
C ILE A 166 -16.66 -3.41 3.60
N ALA A 167 -16.43 -2.46 4.50
CA ALA A 167 -15.68 -2.68 5.73
C ALA A 167 -16.54 -3.40 6.77
N LEU A 168 -16.11 -4.58 7.20
CA LEU A 168 -16.82 -5.41 8.17
C LEU A 168 -16.36 -5.12 9.62
N PRO A 169 -17.19 -5.47 10.63
CA PRO A 169 -16.76 -5.44 12.01
C PRO A 169 -15.49 -6.27 12.25
N THR A 170 -14.68 -5.85 13.24
CA THR A 170 -13.58 -6.68 13.77
C THR A 170 -14.11 -7.97 14.40
N ASP A 171 -13.22 -8.90 14.74
CA ASP A 171 -13.59 -10.10 15.53
C ASP A 171 -14.73 -10.95 14.93
N MET A 172 -14.86 -10.91 13.60
CA MET A 172 -15.85 -11.67 12.82
C MET A 172 -15.37 -13.08 12.47
N PHE A 173 -14.07 -13.36 12.62
CA PHE A 173 -13.43 -14.61 12.21
C PHE A 173 -12.84 -15.39 13.39
N TYR A 174 -12.84 -16.72 13.29
CA TYR A 174 -12.38 -17.61 14.37
C TYR A 174 -10.90 -17.45 14.71
N ASN A 175 -10.07 -17.17 13.70
CA ASN A 175 -8.61 -17.20 13.82
C ASN A 175 -7.98 -15.81 13.93
N THR A 176 -8.76 -14.73 13.79
CA THR A 176 -8.23 -13.37 13.75
C THR A 176 -9.28 -12.33 14.16
N GLY A 177 -8.81 -11.27 14.85
CA GLY A 177 -9.62 -10.10 15.22
C GLY A 177 -9.46 -8.91 14.28
N ILE A 178 -8.71 -9.07 13.18
CA ILE A 178 -8.42 -7.96 12.25
C ILE A 178 -9.67 -7.43 11.56
N SER A 179 -9.61 -6.17 11.10
CA SER A 179 -10.58 -5.63 10.15
C SER A 179 -10.49 -6.37 8.82
N THR A 180 -11.65 -6.68 8.26
CA THR A 180 -11.80 -7.37 6.99
C THR A 180 -12.75 -6.60 6.08
N TYR A 181 -12.61 -6.81 4.78
CA TYR A 181 -13.30 -6.05 3.76
C TYR A 181 -13.85 -7.01 2.71
N VAL A 182 -15.11 -6.84 2.33
CA VAL A 182 -15.68 -7.51 1.16
C VAL A 182 -15.42 -6.63 -0.06
N TRP A 183 -14.69 -7.14 -1.03
CA TRP A 183 -14.50 -6.52 -2.33
C TRP A 183 -15.52 -7.10 -3.29
N ILE A 184 -16.34 -6.24 -3.87
CA ILE A 184 -17.29 -6.57 -4.93
C ILE A 184 -16.72 -6.05 -6.24
N LEU A 185 -16.52 -6.95 -7.21
CA LEU A 185 -16.18 -6.58 -8.58
C LEU A 185 -17.29 -7.02 -9.53
N ASP A 186 -17.53 -6.20 -10.53
CA ASP A 186 -18.55 -6.39 -11.57
C ASP A 186 -17.98 -5.89 -12.89
N ASN A 187 -17.91 -6.76 -13.91
CA ASN A 187 -17.43 -6.37 -15.24
C ASN A 187 -18.57 -6.00 -16.21
N ALA A 188 -19.82 -6.00 -15.73
CA ALA A 188 -21.03 -5.63 -16.42
C ALA A 188 -21.82 -4.55 -15.64
N LYS A 189 -21.11 -3.58 -15.05
CA LYS A 189 -21.70 -2.50 -14.25
C LYS A 189 -22.87 -1.82 -14.94
N THR A 190 -23.91 -1.52 -14.15
CA THR A 190 -25.05 -0.70 -14.58
C THR A 190 -24.58 0.70 -14.97
N ALA A 191 -25.36 1.39 -15.79
CA ALA A 191 -25.00 2.74 -16.28
C ALA A 191 -24.70 3.73 -15.14
N GLU A 192 -25.39 3.60 -14.01
CA GLU A 192 -25.21 4.46 -12.84
C GLU A 192 -23.87 4.24 -12.11
N ARG A 193 -23.38 2.99 -12.09
CA ARG A 193 -22.17 2.54 -11.39
C ARG A 193 -20.90 2.65 -12.22
N LYS A 194 -21.01 2.82 -13.55
CA LYS A 194 -19.85 2.96 -14.43
C LYS A 194 -18.96 4.14 -14.04
N GLY A 195 -17.65 3.89 -13.99
CA GLY A 195 -16.62 4.87 -13.62
C GLY A 195 -16.59 5.23 -12.13
N LYS A 196 -17.31 4.46 -11.29
CA LYS A 196 -17.48 4.74 -9.86
C LYS A 196 -17.26 3.51 -8.99
N VAL A 197 -16.91 3.77 -7.74
CA VAL A 197 -16.76 2.78 -6.66
C VAL A 197 -17.52 3.25 -5.43
N GLN A 198 -18.26 2.35 -4.80
CA GLN A 198 -18.92 2.62 -3.52
C GLN A 198 -18.11 2.05 -2.36
N LEU A 199 -17.86 2.86 -1.33
CA LEU A 199 -17.33 2.39 -0.05
C LEU A 199 -18.47 2.35 0.98
N ILE A 200 -18.62 1.22 1.68
CA ILE A 200 -19.66 1.01 2.70
C ILE A 200 -19.00 0.67 4.03
N ASN A 201 -19.23 1.50 5.04
CA ASN A 201 -18.67 1.31 6.37
C ASN A 201 -19.66 0.59 7.29
N ALA A 202 -19.46 -0.72 7.47
CA ALA A 202 -20.31 -1.56 8.33
C ALA A 202 -19.59 -1.99 9.63
N VAL A 203 -18.52 -1.30 10.05
CA VAL A 203 -17.69 -1.71 11.20
C VAL A 203 -18.44 -1.75 12.54
N GLU A 204 -19.48 -0.91 12.69
CA GLU A 204 -20.34 -0.85 13.88
C GLU A 204 -21.62 -1.70 13.76
N MET A 205 -21.83 -2.39 12.63
CA MET A 205 -23.03 -3.20 12.40
C MET A 205 -22.80 -4.62 12.92
N PHE A 206 -23.01 -4.87 14.22
CA PHE A 206 -22.83 -6.21 14.78
C PHE A 206 -23.68 -6.49 16.03
N GLY A 207 -23.96 -7.77 16.23
CA GLY A 207 -24.35 -8.37 17.51
C GLY A 207 -23.14 -8.97 18.23
N LYS A 208 -23.10 -8.83 19.56
CA LYS A 208 -22.11 -9.54 20.39
C LYS A 208 -22.53 -10.99 20.56
N MET A 209 -21.62 -11.92 20.31
CA MET A 209 -21.87 -13.34 20.54
C MET A 209 -21.96 -13.65 22.04
N ARG A 210 -22.92 -14.49 22.43
CA ARG A 210 -23.04 -14.98 23.82
C ARG A 210 -21.81 -15.77 24.27
N LYS A 211 -21.24 -16.56 23.36
CA LYS A 211 -20.03 -17.34 23.60
C LYS A 211 -19.04 -17.13 22.46
N SER A 212 -17.90 -16.57 22.84
CA SER A 212 -16.69 -16.45 22.04
C SER A 212 -16.23 -17.76 21.42
N LEU A 213 -15.80 -17.74 20.15
CA LEU A 213 -15.20 -18.89 19.46
C LEU A 213 -13.84 -18.49 18.86
N GLY A 214 -12.74 -18.91 19.49
CA GLY A 214 -11.39 -18.45 19.10
C GLY A 214 -11.26 -16.94 19.31
N SER A 215 -10.99 -16.19 18.24
CA SER A 215 -11.04 -14.71 18.20
C SER A 215 -12.42 -14.15 17.82
N LYS A 216 -13.35 -14.98 17.35
CA LYS A 216 -14.69 -14.52 16.95
C LYS A 216 -15.49 -14.07 18.17
N ARG A 217 -15.94 -12.81 18.16
CA ARG A 217 -16.74 -12.17 19.22
C ARG A 217 -18.01 -11.51 18.67
N LYS A 218 -18.02 -11.20 17.38
CA LYS A 218 -19.07 -10.43 16.72
C LYS A 218 -19.67 -11.25 15.58
N GLU A 219 -20.93 -10.99 15.30
CA GLU A 219 -21.65 -11.51 14.14
C GLU A 219 -22.57 -10.44 13.55
N LEU A 220 -22.76 -10.47 12.23
CA LEU A 220 -23.77 -9.63 11.60
C LEU A 220 -25.14 -10.20 11.95
N ARG A 221 -26.03 -9.33 12.44
CA ARG A 221 -27.43 -9.67 12.67
C ARG A 221 -28.18 -9.62 11.34
N PRO A 222 -29.34 -10.28 11.20
CA PRO A 222 -30.13 -10.21 9.97
C PRO A 222 -30.45 -8.78 9.52
N GLU A 223 -30.73 -7.87 10.45
CA GLU A 223 -30.94 -6.45 10.18
C GLU A 223 -29.68 -5.73 9.69
N ASP A 224 -28.49 -6.14 10.16
CA ASP A 224 -27.21 -5.57 9.70
C ASP A 224 -26.97 -5.97 8.23
N ILE A 225 -27.17 -7.26 7.91
CA ILE A 225 -27.03 -7.77 6.53
C ILE A 225 -28.00 -7.06 5.60
N LYS A 226 -29.28 -6.95 6.01
CA LYS A 226 -30.29 -6.24 5.24
C LYS A 226 -29.89 -4.78 5.00
N LYS A 227 -29.40 -4.08 6.03
CA LYS A 227 -28.98 -2.68 5.90
C LYS A 227 -27.78 -2.53 4.95
N ILE A 228 -26.81 -3.43 5.01
CA ILE A 228 -25.67 -3.43 4.08
C ILE A 228 -26.14 -3.60 2.63
N CYS A 229 -27.06 -4.54 2.38
CA CYS A 229 -27.65 -4.73 1.05
C CYS A 229 -28.42 -3.48 0.59
N GLU A 230 -29.26 -2.90 1.46
CA GLU A 230 -29.99 -1.65 1.16
C GLU A 230 -29.03 -0.49 0.82
N LEU A 231 -27.89 -0.38 1.51
CA LEU A 231 -26.86 0.63 1.21
C LEU A 231 -26.20 0.37 -0.15
N TYR A 232 -25.87 -0.89 -0.46
CA TYR A 232 -25.26 -1.28 -1.73
C TYR A 232 -26.19 -1.04 -2.92
N ASP A 233 -27.47 -1.39 -2.77
CA ASP A 233 -28.50 -1.20 -3.80
C ASP A 233 -28.86 0.28 -3.97
N GLY A 234 -28.89 1.05 -2.88
CA GLY A 234 -29.17 2.48 -2.91
C GLY A 234 -28.10 3.29 -3.66
N PHE A 235 -26.82 2.88 -3.59
CA PHE A 235 -25.71 3.52 -4.31
C PHE A 235 -25.62 5.06 -4.14
N GLU A 236 -25.91 5.54 -2.94
CA GLU A 236 -25.95 6.98 -2.62
C GLU A 236 -24.83 7.39 -1.65
N ASN A 237 -24.44 8.66 -1.73
CA ASN A 237 -23.60 9.29 -0.72
C ASN A 237 -24.44 9.57 0.53
N HIS A 238 -23.96 9.12 1.68
CA HIS A 238 -24.50 9.52 2.97
C HIS A 238 -23.62 10.63 3.54
N ASP A 239 -24.26 11.70 4.01
CA ASP A 239 -23.56 12.75 4.73
C ASP A 239 -23.13 12.25 6.12
N ASN A 240 -22.08 12.87 6.65
CA ASN A 240 -21.80 12.77 8.07
C ASN A 240 -22.83 13.65 8.79
N ASP A 241 -23.66 13.04 9.63
CA ASP A 241 -24.53 13.79 10.54
C ASP A 241 -23.83 13.96 11.90
N ASP A 242 -24.24 14.95 12.67
CA ASP A 242 -23.75 15.18 14.03
C ASP A 242 -23.96 13.93 14.91
N GLU A 243 -25.02 13.16 14.66
CA GLU A 243 -25.39 11.97 15.42
C GLU A 243 -24.83 10.65 14.86
N ALA A 244 -24.54 10.54 13.55
CA ALA A 244 -24.14 9.28 12.93
C ALA A 244 -23.08 9.44 11.83
N PRO A 245 -22.04 8.57 11.79
CA PRO A 245 -21.05 8.60 10.72
C PRO A 245 -21.68 8.21 9.37
N ALA A 246 -21.16 8.76 8.28
CA ALA A 246 -21.51 8.32 6.93
C ALA A 246 -21.29 6.81 6.79
N LEU A 247 -22.29 6.10 6.26
CA LEU A 247 -22.24 4.66 6.06
C LEU A 247 -21.92 4.26 4.63
N SER A 248 -22.14 5.15 3.67
CA SER A 248 -21.91 4.93 2.24
C SER A 248 -21.31 6.18 1.61
N LYS A 249 -20.28 6.00 0.78
CA LYS A 249 -19.68 7.08 -0.04
C LYS A 249 -19.36 6.54 -1.42
N VAL A 250 -19.65 7.33 -2.46
CA VAL A 250 -19.43 6.99 -3.87
C VAL A 250 -18.37 7.92 -4.44
N PHE A 251 -17.34 7.32 -5.01
CA PHE A 251 -16.19 8.00 -5.60
C PHE A 251 -16.09 7.66 -7.08
N THR A 252 -15.55 8.58 -7.86
CA THR A 252 -15.08 8.32 -9.22
C THR A 252 -13.77 7.53 -9.18
N ASN A 253 -13.50 6.76 -10.24
CA ASN A 253 -12.28 5.94 -10.33
C ASN A 253 -10.98 6.78 -10.19
N SER A 254 -10.99 8.04 -10.65
CA SER A 254 -9.85 8.95 -10.57
C SER A 254 -9.51 9.40 -9.14
N GLU A 255 -10.46 9.36 -8.21
CA GLU A 255 -10.24 9.82 -6.82
C GLU A 255 -9.35 8.86 -6.00
N PHE A 256 -9.14 7.64 -6.49
CA PHE A 256 -8.22 6.68 -5.87
C PHE A 256 -6.79 6.77 -6.40
N GLY A 257 -6.57 7.54 -7.46
CA GLY A 257 -5.26 7.71 -8.07
C GLY A 257 -4.51 8.92 -7.52
N TYR A 258 -3.20 8.79 -7.46
CA TYR A 258 -2.27 9.88 -7.16
C TYR A 258 -0.98 9.76 -8.00
N ARG A 259 -0.21 10.84 -8.06
CA ARG A 259 1.16 10.88 -8.57
C ARG A 259 2.11 11.05 -7.38
N THR A 260 3.03 10.12 -7.20
CA THR A 260 4.19 10.35 -6.33
C THR A 260 5.21 11.15 -7.13
N ILE A 261 5.44 12.40 -6.75
CA ILE A 261 6.49 13.25 -7.32
C ILE A 261 7.75 13.13 -6.49
N THR A 262 8.92 13.18 -7.13
CA THR A 262 10.20 13.27 -6.41
C THR A 262 10.59 14.73 -6.29
N VAL A 263 10.76 15.18 -5.05
CA VAL A 263 11.21 16.54 -4.72
C VAL A 263 12.72 16.48 -4.50
N GLU A 264 13.47 17.10 -5.41
CA GLU A 264 14.91 17.23 -5.31
C GLU A 264 15.27 18.59 -4.73
N ARG A 265 16.38 18.63 -4.01
CA ARG A 265 16.96 19.85 -3.43
C ARG A 265 18.41 19.99 -3.88
N PRO A 266 18.94 21.21 -4.00
CA PRO A 266 20.29 21.41 -4.51
C PRO A 266 21.32 20.88 -3.52
N LEU A 267 22.36 20.28 -4.06
CA LEU A 267 23.53 19.90 -3.29
C LEU A 267 24.34 21.17 -2.98
N GLN A 268 24.39 21.53 -1.70
CA GLN A 268 25.17 22.65 -1.18
C GLN A 268 26.05 22.13 -0.06
N LEU A 269 27.37 22.20 -0.25
CA LEU A 269 28.33 21.61 0.68
C LEU A 269 29.34 22.63 1.17
N ARG A 270 29.51 22.66 2.49
CA ARG A 270 30.68 23.26 3.13
C ARG A 270 31.75 22.20 3.29
N PHE A 271 32.97 22.52 2.90
CA PHE A 271 34.14 21.66 3.07
C PHE A 271 34.96 22.20 4.22
N HIS A 272 34.85 21.60 5.40
CA HIS A 272 35.69 21.93 6.55
C HIS A 272 36.70 20.82 6.78
N VAL A 273 37.99 21.16 6.84
CA VAL A 273 39.05 20.18 7.10
C VAL A 273 39.46 20.29 8.56
N ALA A 274 39.00 19.35 9.39
CA ALA A 274 39.41 19.21 10.78
C ALA A 274 40.74 18.41 10.88
N ASP A 275 41.38 18.46 12.05
CA ASP A 275 42.68 17.82 12.29
C ASP A 275 42.67 16.29 12.05
N ASP A 276 41.52 15.64 12.26
CA ASP A 276 41.33 14.20 12.07
C ASP A 276 40.77 13.81 10.70
N THR A 277 40.40 14.79 9.86
CA THR A 277 39.76 14.55 8.54
C THR A 277 40.61 13.65 7.64
N ALA A 278 41.93 13.79 7.69
CA ALA A 278 42.85 12.96 6.92
C ALA A 278 42.76 11.48 7.32
N GLU A 279 42.67 11.16 8.60
CA GLU A 279 42.60 9.76 9.08
C GLU A 279 41.27 9.11 8.69
N HIS A 280 40.17 9.83 8.86
CA HIS A 280 38.83 9.36 8.46
C HIS A 280 38.76 9.07 6.97
N LEU A 281 39.39 9.92 6.15
CA LEU A 281 39.40 9.72 4.71
C LEU A 281 40.23 8.51 4.29
N LEU A 282 41.39 8.28 4.92
CA LEU A 282 42.31 7.19 4.55
C LEU A 282 41.74 5.80 4.80
N VAL A 283 40.84 5.65 5.77
CA VAL A 283 40.16 4.37 6.03
C VAL A 283 39.03 4.08 5.05
N THR A 284 38.62 5.05 4.22
CA THR A 284 37.60 4.81 3.20
C THR A 284 38.09 3.82 2.14
N LYS A 285 37.23 2.89 1.73
CA LYS A 285 37.58 1.79 0.82
C LYS A 285 38.22 2.25 -0.51
N ALA A 286 37.85 3.43 -1.00
CA ALA A 286 38.38 3.98 -2.24
C ALA A 286 39.81 4.52 -2.08
N ILE A 287 40.13 5.10 -0.93
CA ILE A 287 41.44 5.69 -0.64
C ILE A 287 42.41 4.64 -0.08
N ALA A 288 41.94 3.73 0.78
CA ALA A 288 42.75 2.65 1.35
C ALA A 288 43.35 1.68 0.31
N LYS A 289 42.78 1.64 -0.90
CA LYS A 289 43.28 0.83 -2.02
C LYS A 289 44.36 1.52 -2.85
N LEU A 290 44.59 2.81 -2.64
CA LEU A 290 45.62 3.55 -3.36
C LEU A 290 47.01 3.13 -2.87
N PRO A 291 48.06 3.26 -3.70
CA PRO A 291 49.44 3.07 -3.28
C PRO A 291 49.76 3.89 -2.02
N PRO A 292 50.63 3.41 -1.10
CA PRO A 292 51.00 4.17 0.10
C PRO A 292 51.48 5.60 -0.18
N ALA A 293 52.24 5.80 -1.26
CA ALA A 293 52.70 7.12 -1.68
C ALA A 293 51.54 8.10 -2.01
N ASP A 294 50.45 7.61 -2.60
CA ASP A 294 49.28 8.42 -2.90
C ASP A 294 48.46 8.71 -1.64
N GLN A 295 48.40 7.75 -0.71
CA GLN A 295 47.78 7.96 0.61
C GLN A 295 48.53 9.03 1.42
N ASP A 296 49.87 8.97 1.43
CA ASP A 296 50.72 9.96 2.09
C ASP A 296 50.59 11.35 1.45
N ALA A 297 50.45 11.42 0.12
CA ALA A 297 50.19 12.67 -0.58
C ALA A 297 48.83 13.29 -0.21
N ILE A 298 47.77 12.46 -0.13
CA ILE A 298 46.43 12.89 0.31
C ILE A 298 46.48 13.38 1.75
N ARG A 299 47.14 12.64 2.64
CA ARG A 299 47.35 13.02 4.04
C ARG A 299 48.05 14.38 4.14
N SER A 300 49.16 14.56 3.44
CA SER A 300 49.95 15.80 3.46
C SER A 300 49.13 16.99 2.94
N ALA A 301 48.36 16.80 1.87
CA ALA A 301 47.49 17.85 1.33
C ALA A 301 46.41 18.28 2.33
N LEU A 302 45.74 17.33 2.99
CA LEU A 302 44.68 17.62 3.96
C LEU A 302 45.21 18.23 5.27
N VAL A 303 46.35 17.76 5.77
CA VAL A 303 47.01 18.38 6.94
C VAL A 303 47.37 19.84 6.65
N GLY A 304 47.80 20.17 5.43
CA GLY A 304 48.03 21.55 5.01
C GLY A 304 46.76 22.42 4.95
N PHE A 305 45.58 21.80 4.97
CA PHE A 305 44.28 22.44 4.96
C PHE A 305 43.58 22.46 6.32
N ALA A 306 44.18 21.88 7.37
CA ALA A 306 43.58 21.82 8.70
C ALA A 306 43.11 23.22 9.19
N GLY A 307 41.88 23.28 9.66
CA GLY A 307 41.19 24.49 10.13
C GLY A 307 40.64 25.39 9.03
N ARG A 308 40.86 25.11 7.74
CA ARG A 308 40.32 25.89 6.62
C ARG A 308 38.94 25.38 6.21
N SER A 309 38.15 26.29 5.64
CA SER A 309 36.79 26.00 5.15
C SER A 309 36.54 26.60 3.78
N TRP A 310 35.75 25.91 2.97
CA TRP A 310 35.29 26.38 1.66
C TRP A 310 33.77 26.20 1.55
N THR A 311 33.11 27.14 0.89
CA THR A 311 31.68 27.06 0.53
C THR A 311 31.46 26.77 -0.95
N ASN A 312 32.53 26.74 -1.75
CA ASN A 312 32.48 26.47 -3.19
C ASN A 312 33.29 25.20 -3.52
N ARG A 313 32.63 24.19 -4.09
CA ARG A 313 33.26 22.92 -4.49
C ARG A 313 34.42 23.13 -5.45
N ASP A 314 34.27 23.98 -6.45
CA ASP A 314 35.26 24.14 -7.52
C ASP A 314 36.53 24.84 -7.01
N ALA A 315 36.37 25.80 -6.09
CA ALA A 315 37.48 26.40 -5.35
C ALA A 315 38.22 25.36 -4.51
N PHE A 316 37.50 24.58 -3.69
CA PHE A 316 38.08 23.50 -2.87
C PHE A 316 38.82 22.48 -3.74
N VAL A 317 38.19 21.97 -4.80
CA VAL A 317 38.77 20.97 -5.69
C VAL A 317 40.00 21.51 -6.43
N SER A 318 40.02 22.80 -6.80
CA SER A 318 41.17 23.46 -7.44
C SER A 318 42.37 23.55 -6.48
N GLU A 319 42.14 24.00 -5.25
CA GLU A 319 43.17 24.05 -4.21
C GLU A 319 43.67 22.64 -3.86
N LEU A 320 42.75 21.68 -3.69
CA LEU A 320 43.07 20.27 -3.42
C LEU A 320 43.96 19.67 -4.51
N LYS A 321 43.64 19.86 -5.79
CA LYS A 321 44.47 19.37 -6.91
C LYS A 321 45.86 19.98 -6.88
N THR A 322 45.97 21.26 -6.53
CA THR A 322 47.26 21.95 -6.42
C THR A 322 48.08 21.40 -5.25
N ALA A 323 47.46 21.18 -4.09
CA ALA A 323 48.09 20.58 -2.92
C ALA A 323 48.56 19.14 -3.19
N LEU A 324 47.70 18.31 -3.80
CA LEU A 324 48.03 16.93 -4.17
C LEU A 324 49.21 16.87 -5.16
N LYS A 325 49.24 17.77 -6.16
CA LYS A 325 50.37 17.87 -7.10
C LYS A 325 51.68 18.22 -6.39
N SER A 326 51.65 19.18 -5.46
CA SER A 326 52.82 19.56 -4.65
C SER A 326 53.28 18.44 -3.72
N ALA A 327 52.36 17.60 -3.25
CA ALA A 327 52.65 16.43 -2.43
C ALA A 327 53.09 15.18 -3.23
N GLY A 328 53.27 15.29 -4.55
CA GLY A 328 53.79 14.21 -5.41
C GLY A 328 52.76 13.46 -6.24
N MET A 329 51.47 13.76 -6.11
CA MET A 329 50.38 13.10 -6.84
C MET A 329 49.95 13.92 -8.08
N ALA A 330 50.76 13.87 -9.16
CA ALA A 330 50.55 14.72 -10.33
C ALA A 330 49.33 14.37 -11.20
N LYS A 331 48.83 13.14 -11.15
CA LYS A 331 47.63 12.68 -11.88
C LYS A 331 46.64 12.05 -10.92
N VAL A 332 45.68 12.84 -10.46
CA VAL A 332 44.60 12.37 -9.59
C VAL A 332 43.38 12.00 -10.43
N GLY A 333 42.90 10.77 -10.30
CA GLY A 333 41.68 10.33 -10.98
C GLY A 333 40.45 11.07 -10.45
N ALA A 334 39.51 11.39 -11.34
CA ALA A 334 38.23 12.00 -10.96
C ALA A 334 37.47 11.23 -9.85
N PRO A 335 37.49 9.87 -9.79
CA PRO A 335 36.87 9.14 -8.69
C PRO A 335 37.47 9.44 -7.32
N VAL A 336 38.80 9.60 -7.22
CA VAL A 336 39.50 9.91 -5.97
C VAL A 336 39.13 11.31 -5.49
N ILE A 337 39.16 12.31 -6.38
CA ILE A 337 38.71 13.67 -6.06
C ILE A 337 37.25 13.65 -5.59
N LYS A 338 36.39 12.89 -6.30
CA LYS A 338 34.98 12.75 -5.91
C LYS A 338 34.84 12.19 -4.51
N THR A 339 35.52 11.09 -4.19
CA THR A 339 35.53 10.52 -2.84
C THR A 339 35.94 11.55 -1.80
N ILE A 340 37.04 12.29 -2.03
CA ILE A 340 37.53 13.29 -1.07
C ILE A 340 36.46 14.34 -0.76
N TRP A 341 35.92 15.02 -1.77
CA TRP A 341 34.97 16.10 -1.51
C TRP A 341 33.61 15.57 -1.02
N THR A 342 33.17 14.37 -1.43
CA THR A 342 31.92 13.78 -0.88
C THR A 342 32.06 13.31 0.56
N THR A 343 33.28 13.00 1.02
CA THR A 343 33.52 12.58 2.42
C THR A 343 33.70 13.77 3.34
N ILE A 344 34.31 14.85 2.86
CA ILE A 344 34.57 16.07 3.65
C ILE A 344 33.38 17.04 3.61
N GLY A 345 32.63 17.05 2.51
CA GLY A 345 31.52 17.97 2.32
C GLY A 345 30.37 17.64 3.26
N GLU A 346 29.96 18.62 4.04
CA GLU A 346 28.76 18.59 4.88
C GLU A 346 27.71 19.53 4.31
N HIS A 347 26.44 19.12 4.38
CA HIS A 347 25.35 19.95 3.87
C HIS A 347 25.31 21.31 4.59
N ASP A 348 25.28 22.38 3.81
CA ASP A 348 25.21 23.76 4.31
C ASP A 348 24.36 24.61 3.35
N PRO A 349 23.15 25.06 3.76
CA PRO A 349 22.28 25.90 2.94
C PRO A 349 22.91 27.24 2.51
N GLU A 350 23.94 27.71 3.21
CA GLU A 350 24.66 28.94 2.88
C GLU A 350 25.82 28.72 1.89
N ALA A 351 26.11 27.46 1.53
CA ALA A 351 27.15 27.14 0.56
C ALA A 351 26.67 27.28 -0.89
N ASP A 352 27.61 27.41 -1.83
CA ASP A 352 27.28 27.55 -3.24
C ASP A 352 26.65 26.26 -3.78
N VAL A 353 25.61 26.40 -4.59
CA VAL A 353 24.96 25.28 -5.27
C VAL A 353 25.96 24.58 -6.19
N ILE A 354 26.14 23.29 -5.96
CA ILE A 354 26.94 22.43 -6.81
C ILE A 354 26.15 22.16 -8.09
N THR A 355 26.75 22.52 -9.24
CA THR A 355 26.13 22.31 -10.55
C THR A 355 26.92 21.34 -11.42
N ALA A 356 26.18 20.64 -12.29
CA ALA A 356 26.68 19.82 -13.37
C ALA A 356 26.04 20.29 -14.69
N LYS A 357 26.85 20.71 -15.66
CA LYS A 357 26.39 21.23 -16.95
C LYS A 357 25.38 22.39 -16.84
N GLY A 358 25.50 23.21 -15.79
CA GLY A 358 24.62 24.36 -15.55
C GLY A 358 23.34 24.05 -14.76
N ASN A 359 23.06 22.76 -14.48
CA ASN A 359 21.92 22.37 -13.64
C ASN A 359 22.40 22.04 -12.22
N PRO A 360 21.62 22.37 -11.17
CA PRO A 360 21.89 21.92 -9.81
C PRO A 360 22.01 20.39 -9.73
N GLU A 361 23.01 19.90 -9.01
CA GLU A 361 23.08 18.49 -8.63
C GLU A 361 22.11 18.23 -7.46
N PRO A 362 21.36 17.12 -7.45
CA PRO A 362 20.46 16.80 -6.35
C PRO A 362 21.22 16.31 -5.11
N ASP A 363 20.82 16.78 -3.93
CA ASP A 363 21.21 16.22 -2.66
C ASP A 363 20.33 15.02 -2.31
N THR A 364 20.85 13.81 -2.53
CA THR A 364 20.11 12.57 -2.26
C THR A 364 19.75 12.38 -0.78
N SER A 365 20.43 13.06 0.14
CA SER A 365 20.12 12.98 1.58
C SER A 365 18.92 13.83 1.98
N LEU A 366 18.56 14.81 1.16
CA LEU A 366 17.44 15.73 1.37
C LEU A 366 16.29 15.51 0.38
N ARG A 367 16.41 14.51 -0.50
CA ARG A 367 15.35 14.10 -1.41
C ARG A 367 14.13 13.66 -0.63
N ASP A 368 12.97 14.12 -1.07
CA ASP A 368 11.67 13.71 -0.54
C ASP A 368 10.71 13.30 -1.67
N THR A 369 9.54 12.81 -1.29
CA THR A 369 8.46 12.47 -2.19
C THR A 369 7.12 12.98 -1.68
N GLU A 370 6.31 13.53 -2.58
CA GLU A 370 4.97 14.02 -2.28
C GLU A 370 3.93 13.25 -3.11
N ASN A 371 2.76 12.99 -2.54
CA ASN A 371 1.65 12.32 -3.23
C ASN A 371 0.59 13.34 -3.62
N VAL A 372 0.48 13.63 -4.93
CA VAL A 372 -0.47 14.59 -5.48
C VAL A 372 -1.67 13.85 -6.08
N PRO A 373 -2.92 14.12 -5.68
CA PRO A 373 -4.10 13.50 -6.28
C PRO A 373 -4.14 13.65 -7.81
N LEU A 374 -4.67 12.67 -8.55
CA LEU A 374 -4.73 12.76 -10.02
C LEU A 374 -5.57 13.94 -10.54
N ALA A 375 -6.53 14.40 -9.74
CA ALA A 375 -7.40 15.53 -10.06
C ALA A 375 -6.69 16.90 -9.93
N GLU A 376 -5.54 16.95 -9.29
CA GLU A 376 -4.78 18.17 -9.05
C GLU A 376 -3.57 18.26 -10.00
N ASP A 377 -3.24 19.49 -10.40
CA ASP A 377 -2.02 19.77 -11.17
C ASP A 377 -0.78 19.69 -10.27
N ILE A 378 0.27 19.05 -10.77
CA ILE A 378 1.49 18.83 -10.00
C ILE A 378 2.20 20.16 -9.68
N GLU A 379 2.26 21.09 -10.63
CA GLU A 379 2.98 22.35 -10.47
C GLU A 379 2.24 23.27 -9.50
N GLU A 380 0.90 23.31 -9.58
CA GLU A 380 0.08 24.07 -8.64
C GLU A 380 0.20 23.54 -7.20
N TYR A 381 0.15 22.22 -7.01
CA TYR A 381 0.39 21.60 -5.71
C TYR A 381 1.79 21.96 -5.19
N PHE A 382 2.82 21.78 -6.01
CA PHE A 382 4.21 22.02 -5.63
C PHE A 382 4.47 23.48 -5.23
N ALA A 383 3.90 24.42 -5.99
CA ALA A 383 4.01 25.85 -5.68
C ALA A 383 3.28 26.24 -4.38
N ARG A 384 2.19 25.55 -4.04
CA ARG A 384 1.38 25.83 -2.85
C ARG A 384 1.92 25.16 -1.59
N GLU A 385 2.31 23.89 -1.68
CA GLU A 385 2.60 23.05 -0.52
C GLU A 385 4.11 22.85 -0.29
N VAL A 386 4.96 22.93 -1.33
CA VAL A 386 6.40 22.62 -1.20
C VAL A 386 7.26 23.89 -1.22
N LEU A 387 7.15 24.73 -2.26
CA LEU A 387 7.99 25.91 -2.43
C LEU A 387 7.98 26.91 -1.24
N PRO A 388 6.88 27.11 -0.49
CA PRO A 388 6.90 27.99 0.69
C PRO A 388 7.80 27.49 1.82
N HIS A 389 8.05 26.18 1.88
CA HIS A 389 8.91 25.55 2.88
C HIS A 389 10.31 25.28 2.35
N VAL A 390 10.45 25.01 1.05
CA VAL A 390 11.71 24.68 0.37
C VAL A 390 11.81 25.42 -0.97
N PRO A 391 12.21 26.71 -0.98
CA PRO A 391 12.13 27.56 -2.18
C PRO A 391 13.06 27.18 -3.34
N ASP A 392 14.10 26.40 -3.05
CA ASP A 392 15.14 25.96 -3.97
C ASP A 392 14.90 24.55 -4.52
N ALA A 393 13.80 23.90 -4.12
CA ALA A 393 13.43 22.58 -4.58
C ALA A 393 12.91 22.59 -6.03
N TRP A 394 13.02 21.45 -6.71
CA TRP A 394 12.39 21.20 -8.00
C TRP A 394 11.86 19.77 -8.09
N ILE A 395 11.00 19.53 -9.06
CA ILE A 395 10.41 18.22 -9.31
C ILE A 395 11.29 17.44 -10.31
N ASP A 396 11.63 16.20 -9.97
CA ASP A 396 12.17 15.25 -10.94
C ASP A 396 11.03 14.47 -11.60
N HIS A 397 10.56 14.98 -12.75
CA HIS A 397 9.46 14.39 -13.51
C HIS A 397 9.77 12.98 -14.05
N ASP A 398 11.04 12.66 -14.30
CA ASP A 398 11.43 11.32 -14.78
C ASP A 398 11.21 10.25 -13.71
N LYS A 399 11.17 10.65 -12.43
CA LYS A 399 10.86 9.78 -11.29
C LYS A 399 9.41 9.84 -10.84
N THR A 400 8.57 10.69 -11.43
CA THR A 400 7.14 10.73 -11.09
C THR A 400 6.47 9.42 -11.49
N ARG A 401 5.73 8.82 -10.56
CA ARG A 401 5.00 7.56 -10.79
C ARG A 401 3.55 7.71 -10.39
N VAL A 402 2.65 7.07 -11.13
CA VAL A 402 1.24 6.97 -10.75
C VAL A 402 1.08 5.82 -9.76
N GLY A 403 0.26 6.07 -8.74
CA GLY A 403 -0.13 5.07 -7.76
C GLY A 403 -1.63 5.12 -7.52
N TYR A 404 -2.17 4.00 -7.04
CA TYR A 404 -3.54 3.88 -6.62
C TYR A 404 -3.60 3.39 -5.18
N GLU A 405 -4.44 4.00 -4.36
CA GLU A 405 -4.74 3.57 -3.00
C GLU A 405 -6.22 3.79 -2.68
N ILE A 406 -6.74 2.99 -1.75
CA ILE A 406 -8.10 3.09 -1.26
C ILE A 406 -7.99 3.41 0.24
N PRO A 407 -7.84 4.69 0.63
CA PRO A 407 -7.62 5.08 2.01
C PRO A 407 -8.95 5.05 2.77
N PHE A 408 -9.54 3.86 2.89
CA PHE A 408 -10.90 3.64 3.38
C PHE A 408 -11.16 4.36 4.71
N THR A 409 -10.27 4.20 5.69
CA THR A 409 -10.40 4.83 7.01
C THR A 409 -10.36 6.36 6.94
N ARG A 410 -9.58 6.95 6.02
CA ARG A 410 -9.51 8.41 5.83
C ARG A 410 -10.85 8.97 5.34
N HIS A 411 -11.52 8.26 4.44
CA HIS A 411 -12.82 8.71 3.91
C HIS A 411 -13.95 8.71 4.95
N PHE A 412 -13.89 7.83 5.94
CA PHE A 412 -14.88 7.74 7.02
C PHE A 412 -14.38 8.34 8.34
N TYR A 413 -13.19 8.94 8.36
CA TYR A 413 -12.65 9.57 9.56
C TYR A 413 -13.47 10.79 9.92
N ARG A 414 -13.90 10.86 11.19
CA ARG A 414 -14.46 12.05 11.81
C ARG A 414 -13.46 12.57 12.82
N TYR A 415 -13.06 13.83 12.68
CA TYR A 415 -12.27 14.49 13.70
C TYR A 415 -13.12 14.64 14.96
N THR A 416 -12.71 13.97 16.03
CA THR A 416 -13.30 14.17 17.36
C THR A 416 -12.38 15.11 18.13
N PRO A 417 -12.78 16.38 18.34
CA PRO A 417 -11.98 17.27 19.16
C PRO A 417 -11.80 16.66 20.56
N PRO A 418 -10.62 16.82 21.19
CA PRO A 418 -10.45 16.40 22.56
C PRO A 418 -11.48 17.10 23.45
N ARG A 419 -11.96 16.39 24.48
CA ARG A 419 -12.90 16.96 25.44
C ARG A 419 -12.31 18.22 26.09
N PRO A 420 -13.12 19.26 26.38
CA PRO A 420 -12.65 20.44 27.09
C PRO A 420 -11.99 20.07 28.43
N LEU A 421 -10.93 20.80 28.80
CA LEU A 421 -10.15 20.51 30.01
C LEU A 421 -11.02 20.58 31.28
N GLU A 422 -12.00 21.47 31.29
CA GLU A 422 -12.92 21.70 32.40
C GLU A 422 -13.77 20.46 32.70
N GLU A 423 -14.18 19.72 31.66
CA GLU A 423 -14.93 18.48 31.83
C GLU A 423 -14.04 17.36 32.36
N ILE A 424 -12.81 17.24 31.86
CA ILE A 424 -11.83 16.28 32.35
C ILE A 424 -11.56 16.51 33.85
N GLN A 425 -11.42 17.77 34.25
CA GLN A 425 -11.23 18.15 35.66
C GLN A 425 -12.45 17.87 36.54
N LYS A 426 -13.67 17.96 35.98
CA LYS A 426 -14.90 17.62 36.70
C LYS A 426 -14.97 16.11 36.95
N ASP A 427 -14.72 15.30 35.94
CA ASP A 427 -14.75 13.84 36.03
C ASP A 427 -13.65 13.32 36.97
N LEU A 428 -12.44 13.88 36.90
CA LEU A 428 -11.35 13.57 37.84
C LEU A 428 -11.73 13.84 39.29
N ARG A 429 -12.38 14.99 39.57
CA ARG A 429 -12.86 15.31 40.91
C ARG A 429 -13.93 14.33 41.40
N GLN A 430 -14.84 13.94 40.52
CA GLN A 430 -15.88 12.96 40.82
C GLN A 430 -15.27 11.59 41.14
N LEU A 431 -14.35 11.09 40.30
CA LEU A 431 -13.65 9.82 40.54
C LEU A 431 -12.85 9.85 41.84
N VAL A 432 -12.18 10.95 42.15
CA VAL A 432 -11.46 11.12 43.42
C VAL A 432 -12.43 11.04 44.61
N THR A 433 -13.61 11.64 44.50
CA THR A 433 -14.65 11.57 45.54
C THR A 433 -15.17 10.14 45.71
N GLU A 434 -15.45 9.44 44.61
CA GLU A 434 -15.89 8.03 44.63
C GLU A 434 -14.82 7.10 45.25
N ILE A 435 -13.54 7.30 44.92
CA ILE A 435 -12.43 6.57 45.54
C ILE A 435 -12.33 6.86 47.04
N GLN A 436 -12.49 8.11 47.46
CA GLN A 436 -12.47 8.48 48.88
C GLN A 436 -13.62 7.81 49.66
N VAL A 437 -14.81 7.74 49.08
CA VAL A 437 -15.96 7.03 49.69
C VAL A 437 -15.64 5.53 49.81
N MET A 438 -15.18 4.88 48.74
CA MET A 438 -14.82 3.45 48.79
C MET A 438 -13.72 3.15 49.82
N LEU A 439 -12.69 3.99 49.92
CA LEU A 439 -11.63 3.82 50.92
C LEU A 439 -12.15 3.98 52.35
N SER A 440 -13.12 4.87 52.57
CA SER A 440 -13.75 5.05 53.89
C SER A 440 -14.64 3.86 54.29
N GLU A 441 -15.24 3.16 53.32
CA GLU A 441 -16.05 1.96 53.56
C GLU A 441 -15.20 0.70 53.82
N VAL A 442 -13.96 0.66 53.33
CA VAL A 442 -13.01 -0.46 53.56
C VAL A 442 -12.16 -0.26 54.83
N GLY A 443 -12.02 0.99 55.28
CA GLY A 443 -11.26 1.36 56.49
C GLY A 443 -12.06 1.42 57.79
N ALA A 444 -13.38 1.17 57.74
CA ALA A 444 -14.30 1.06 58.87
C ALA A 444 -14.69 -0.40 59.10
#